data_AF-A0A525C8W3-F1
#
_entry.id   AF-A0A525C8W3-F1
#
_cell.length_a   1.000
_cell.length_b   1.000
_cell.length_c   1.000
_cell.angle_alpha   90.00
_cell.angle_beta   90.00
_cell.angle_gamma   90.00
#
_symmetry.space_group_name_H-M   'P 1'
#
loop_
_entity.id
_entity.type
_entity.pdbx_description
1 polymer ?
#
loop_
_entity_poly.entity_id
_entity_poly.type
_entity_poly.pdbx_seq_one_letter_code
_entity_poly.pdbx_strand_id
1 'polypeptide(L)'
;MNYLQDQLIAYIGNKRTLLPFLESLFLQYSGHSKDISFYDPFAGAGAVSRLAKSMGFSVHSNDWEYYSYVINQCFVGVNGSELDSMFADFGGAKGI
;
A
#
# COMPACT_ATOMS: atom_id res chain seq x y z
N MET A 1 11.89 -9.93 4.81
CA MET A 1 11.59 -8.62 4.22
C MET A 1 10.32 -8.09 4.84
N ASN A 2 10.38 -6.91 5.45
CA ASN A 2 9.23 -6.21 6.00
C ASN A 2 8.56 -5.37 4.89
N TYR A 3 7.30 -5.69 4.58
CA TYR A 3 6.51 -5.02 3.55
C TYR A 3 6.47 -3.48 3.73
N LEU A 4 6.50 -2.97 4.96
CA LEU A 4 6.42 -1.53 5.23
C LEU A 4 7.79 -0.85 5.36
N GLN A 5 8.90 -1.61 5.33
CA GLN A 5 10.24 -1.07 5.56
C GLN A 5 11.23 -1.40 4.44
N ASP A 6 11.24 -2.61 3.90
CA ASP A 6 12.34 -3.07 3.04
C ASP A 6 12.07 -2.85 1.55
N GLN A 7 10.81 -2.69 1.15
CA GLN A 7 10.39 -2.67 -0.26
C GLN A 7 9.86 -1.30 -0.72
N LEU A 8 10.43 -0.20 -0.19
CA LEU A 8 10.02 1.16 -0.54
C LEU A 8 11.13 1.87 -1.33
N ILE A 9 10.78 2.40 -2.50
CA ILE A 9 11.67 3.26 -3.29
C ILE A 9 11.96 4.53 -2.49
N ALA A 10 13.24 4.88 -2.38
CA ALA A 10 13.67 6.05 -1.63
C ALA A 10 13.12 7.32 -2.27
N TYR A 11 12.36 8.10 -1.49
CA TYR A 11 11.76 9.36 -1.90
C TYR A 11 12.01 10.41 -0.81
N ILE A 12 12.28 11.64 -1.23
CA ILE A 12 12.50 12.78 -0.31
C ILE A 12 11.18 13.07 0.42
N GLY A 13 11.24 13.21 1.74
CA GLY A 13 10.03 13.47 2.55
C GLY A 13 9.14 12.24 2.77
N ASN A 14 9.66 11.02 2.58
CA ASN A 14 8.90 9.83 2.93
C ASN A 14 8.55 9.83 4.44
N LYS A 15 7.35 9.32 4.76
CA LYS A 15 6.81 9.31 6.13
C LYS A 15 7.15 8.02 6.89
N ARG A 16 8.23 7.32 6.53
CA ARG A 16 8.54 5.98 7.08
C ARG A 16 8.71 5.98 8.59
N THR A 17 9.41 6.97 9.12
CA THR A 17 9.63 7.13 10.56
C THR A 17 8.34 7.43 11.33
N LEU A 18 7.30 7.91 10.64
CA LEU A 18 5.99 8.23 11.23
C LEU A 18 5.00 7.07 11.16
N LEU A 19 5.30 5.97 10.45
CA LEU A 19 4.35 4.86 10.30
C LEU A 19 3.86 4.27 11.63
N PRO A 20 4.70 4.03 12.65
CA PRO A 20 4.22 3.52 13.94
C PRO A 20 3.26 4.48 14.65
N PHE A 21 3.48 5.80 14.49
CA PHE A 21 2.59 6.82 15.02
C PHE A 21 1.27 6.89 14.26
N LEU A 22 1.31 6.78 12.93
CA LEU A 22 0.10 6.76 12.11
C LEU A 22 -0.72 5.49 12.33
N GLU A 23 -0.06 4.34 12.51
CA GLU A 23 -0.71 3.06 12.80
C GLU A 23 -1.52 3.13 14.10
N SER A 24 -0.94 3.69 15.17
CA SER A 24 -1.65 3.83 16.44
C SER A 24 -2.87 4.75 16.34
N LEU A 25 -2.75 5.85 15.58
CA LEU A 25 -3.88 6.73 15.29
C LEU A 25 -4.95 6.04 14.44
N PHE A 26 -4.55 5.33 13.39
CA PHE A 26 -5.48 4.63 12.51
C PHE A 26 -6.26 3.57 13.30
N LEU A 27 -5.59 2.79 14.15
CA LEU A 27 -6.25 1.82 15.05
C LEU A 27 -7.23 2.48 16.03
N GLN A 28 -6.83 3.63 16.59
CA GLN A 28 -7.67 4.38 17.51
C GLN A 28 -8.96 4.87 16.84
N TYR A 29 -8.87 5.37 15.60
CA TYR A 29 -10.01 5.96 14.88
C TYR A 29 -10.79 4.95 14.02
N SER A 30 -10.18 3.83 13.61
CA SER A 30 -10.86 2.76 12.87
C SER A 30 -11.81 1.97 13.75
N GLY A 31 -11.52 1.88 15.05
CA GLY A 31 -12.22 0.99 15.96
C GLY A 31 -12.21 -0.45 15.44
N HIS A 32 -13.37 -1.12 15.51
CA HIS A 32 -13.59 -2.48 14.99
C HIS A 32 -14.25 -2.48 13.60
N SER A 33 -14.28 -1.34 12.90
CA SER A 33 -14.90 -1.26 11.58
C SER A 33 -14.06 -2.01 10.55
N LYS A 34 -14.72 -2.85 9.74
CA LYS A 34 -14.09 -3.58 8.64
C LYS A 34 -14.16 -2.84 7.31
N ASP A 35 -15.01 -1.82 7.21
CA ASP A 35 -15.30 -1.11 5.97
C ASP A 35 -14.82 0.34 6.06
N ILE A 36 -13.50 0.53 5.98
CA ILE A 36 -12.88 1.86 6.00
C ILE A 36 -12.32 2.17 4.62
N SER A 37 -12.71 3.33 4.10
CA SER A 37 -12.10 3.90 2.89
C SER A 37 -11.03 4.91 3.29
N PHE A 38 -9.79 4.68 2.86
CA PHE A 38 -8.64 5.52 3.12
C PHE A 38 -8.21 6.23 1.85
N TYR A 39 -8.10 7.56 1.90
CA TYR A 39 -7.71 8.38 0.75
C TYR A 39 -6.36 9.04 1.02
N ASP A 40 -5.37 8.76 0.17
CA ASP A 40 -4.01 9.30 0.21
C ASP A 40 -3.75 10.14 -1.05
N PRO A 41 -4.09 11.43 -1.06
CA PRO A 41 -3.98 12.27 -2.26
C PRO A 41 -2.55 12.66 -2.65
N PHE A 42 -1.57 12.38 -1.78
CA PHE A 42 -0.15 12.71 -1.93
C PHE A 42 0.71 11.48 -1.58
N ALA A 43 0.43 10.36 -2.24
CA ALA A 43 0.92 9.06 -1.85
C ALA A 43 2.44 8.91 -2.02
N GLY A 44 3.07 9.61 -2.97
CA GLY A 44 4.45 9.41 -3.36
C GLY A 44 4.78 7.92 -3.56
N ALA A 45 5.78 7.38 -2.85
CA ALA A 45 6.12 5.96 -2.91
C ALA A 45 5.12 5.01 -2.19
N GLY A 46 4.04 5.53 -1.61
CA GLY A 46 2.94 4.73 -1.06
C GLY A 46 3.11 4.25 0.37
N ALA A 47 4.06 4.77 1.16
CA ALA A 47 4.35 4.24 2.50
C ALA A 47 3.11 4.24 3.43
N VAL A 48 2.32 5.32 3.42
CA VAL A 48 1.11 5.45 4.26
C VAL A 48 -0.05 4.65 3.66
N SER A 49 -0.25 4.75 2.34
CA SER A 49 -1.22 3.92 1.60
C SER A 49 -1.04 2.42 1.86
N ARG A 50 0.20 1.92 1.88
CA ARG A 50 0.52 0.52 2.17
C ARG A 50 0.23 0.13 3.61
N LEU A 51 0.49 1.03 4.57
CA LEU A 51 0.10 0.82 5.96
C LEU A 51 -1.42 0.65 6.06
N ALA A 52 -2.20 1.59 5.52
CA ALA A 52 -3.66 1.51 5.49
C ALA A 52 -4.16 0.20 4.83
N LYS A 53 -3.55 -0.20 3.71
CA LYS A 53 -3.91 -1.45 3.03
C LYS A 53 -3.60 -2.69 3.88
N SER A 54 -2.46 -2.71 4.57
CA SER A 54 -2.10 -3.82 5.47
C SER A 54 -3.04 -3.96 6.68
N MET A 55 -3.73 -2.87 7.05
CA MET A 55 -4.78 -2.86 8.07
C MET A 55 -6.15 -3.32 7.55
N GLY A 56 -6.25 -3.67 6.26
CA GLY A 56 -7.48 -4.15 5.63
C GLY A 56 -8.41 -3.05 5.09
N PHE A 57 -7.95 -1.80 5.03
CA PHE A 57 -8.76 -0.70 4.50
C PHE A 57 -8.86 -0.75 2.96
N SER A 58 -9.96 -0.22 2.42
CA SER A 58 -10.06 0.10 0.99
C SER A 58 -9.27 1.37 0.71
N VAL A 59 -8.15 1.27 -0.01
CA VAL A 59 -7.20 2.38 -0.18
C VAL A 59 -7.32 2.98 -1.58
N HIS A 60 -7.43 4.32 -1.61
CA HIS A 60 -7.36 5.12 -2.82
C HIS A 60 -6.13 6.03 -2.73
N SER A 61 -5.12 5.77 -3.57
CA SER A 61 -3.88 6.52 -3.60
C SER A 61 -3.81 7.39 -4.85
N ASN A 62 -3.37 8.62 -4.70
CA ASN A 62 -3.15 9.54 -5.80
C ASN A 62 -1.85 10.33 -5.58
N ASP A 63 -1.24 10.76 -6.68
CA ASP A 63 -0.16 11.73 -6.70
C ASP A 63 -0.08 12.34 -8.11
N TRP A 64 0.56 13.49 -8.25
CA TRP A 64 0.78 14.11 -9.55
C TRP A 64 1.88 13.41 -10.36
N GLU A 65 2.86 12.83 -9.67
CA GLU A 65 4.03 12.25 -10.32
C GLU A 65 3.75 10.84 -10.84
N TYR A 66 3.94 10.60 -12.15
CA TYR A 66 3.60 9.30 -12.77
C TYR A 66 4.30 8.08 -12.15
N TYR A 67 5.50 8.25 -11.60
CA TYR A 67 6.18 7.13 -10.93
C TYR A 67 5.38 6.65 -9.70
N SER A 68 4.68 7.55 -9.00
CA SER A 68 3.83 7.19 -7.86
C SER A 68 2.70 6.27 -8.31
N TYR A 69 2.06 6.57 -9.44
CA TYR A 69 1.05 5.69 -10.04
C TYR A 69 1.63 4.30 -10.30
N VAL A 70 2.78 4.18 -10.97
CA VAL A 70 3.39 2.88 -11.30
C VAL A 70 3.67 2.05 -10.03
N ILE A 71 4.23 2.67 -8.99
CA ILE A 71 4.55 2.01 -7.72
C ILE A 71 3.27 1.59 -6.99
N ASN A 72 2.32 2.51 -6.83
CA ASN A 72 1.11 2.27 -6.05
C ASN A 72 0.18 1.27 -6.75
N GLN A 73 0.14 1.22 -8.08
CA GLN A 73 -0.61 0.17 -8.78
C GLN A 73 -0.12 -1.23 -8.41
N CYS A 74 1.20 -1.42 -8.29
CA CYS A 74 1.76 -2.71 -7.87
C CYS A 74 1.47 -3.02 -6.39
N PHE A 75 1.81 -2.11 -5.48
CA PHE A 75 1.74 -2.41 -4.03
C PHE A 75 0.36 -2.20 -3.40
N VAL A 76 -0.45 -1.29 -3.95
CA VAL A 76 -1.77 -0.88 -3.43
C VAL A 76 -2.90 -1.32 -4.34
N GLY A 77 -2.70 -1.36 -5.66
CA GLY A 77 -3.74 -1.77 -6.61
C GLY A 77 -4.02 -3.28 -6.64
N VAL A 78 -3.00 -4.12 -6.41
CA VAL A 78 -3.14 -5.59 -6.51
C VAL A 78 -3.61 -6.21 -5.19
N ASN A 79 -4.72 -6.94 -5.20
CA ASN A 79 -5.18 -7.71 -4.04
C ASN A 79 -4.63 -9.13 -4.05
N GLY A 80 -4.53 -9.74 -2.87
CA GLY A 80 -3.98 -11.10 -2.71
C GLY A 80 -4.70 -12.16 -3.57
N SER A 81 -6.02 -12.01 -3.73
CA SER A 81 -6.87 -12.88 -4.57
C SER A 81 -6.54 -12.80 -6.07
N GLU A 82 -5.92 -11.71 -6.53
CA GLU A 82 -5.59 -11.51 -7.93
C GLU A 82 -4.26 -12.19 -8.28
N LEU A 83 -3.38 -12.42 -7.30
CA LEU A 83 -2.03 -12.96 -7.48
C LEU A 83 -1.99 -14.29 -8.23
N ASP A 84 -2.94 -15.20 -7.96
CA ASP A 84 -2.99 -16.51 -8.61
C ASP A 84 -3.29 -16.41 -10.12
N SER A 85 -4.05 -15.38 -10.52
CA SER A 85 -4.37 -15.11 -11.92
C SER A 85 -3.31 -14.26 -12.64
N MET A 86 -2.49 -13.53 -11.87
CA MET A 86 -1.39 -12.76 -12.42
C MET A 86 -0.32 -13.70 -12.96
N PHE A 87 0.31 -13.31 -14.07
CA PHE A 87 1.35 -14.10 -14.74
C PHE A 87 0.89 -15.51 -15.13
N ALA A 88 -0.40 -15.70 -15.44
CA ALA A 88 -0.95 -17.01 -15.83
C ALA A 88 -0.15 -17.66 -16.98
N ASP A 89 0.26 -16.85 -17.98
CA ASP A 89 1.09 -17.31 -19.10
C ASP A 89 2.51 -17.78 -18.69
N PHE A 90 2.94 -17.45 -17.47
CA PHE A 90 4.23 -17.81 -16.88
C PHE A 90 4.10 -18.83 -15.73
N GLY A 91 2.94 -19.48 -15.57
CA GLY A 91 2.70 -20.45 -14.50
C GLY A 91 2.20 -19.86 -13.18
N GLY A 92 1.71 -18.62 -13.22
CA GLY A 92 1.19 -17.89 -12.05
C GLY A 92 2.30 -17.33 -11.16
N ALA A 93 1.92 -16.64 -10.08
CA ALA A 93 2.88 -16.04 -9.13
C ALA A 93 3.84 -17.04 -8.45
N LYS A 94 3.57 -18.35 -8.51
CA LYS A 94 4.47 -19.41 -7.99
C LYS A 94 5.45 -19.95 -9.05
N GLY A 95 5.22 -19.66 -10.33
CA GLY A 95 6.04 -20.10 -11.46
C GLY A 95 7.25 -19.20 -11.72
N ILE A 96 7.33 -18.06 -11.02
CA ILE A 96 8.38 -17.04 -11.04
C ILE A 96 8.99 -16.89 -9.65
#